data_AF-A0AA86MFU5-F1
#
_entry.id   AF-A0AA86MFU5-F1
#
_cell.length_a   1.000
_cell.length_b   1.000
_cell.length_c   1.000
_cell.angle_alpha   90.00
_cell.angle_beta   90.00
_cell.angle_gamma   90.00
#
_symmetry.space_group_name_H-M   'P 1'
#
loop_
_entity.id
_entity.type
_entity.pdbx_description
1 polymer ?
#
loop_
_entity_poly.entity_id
_entity_poly.type
_entity_poly.pdbx_seq_one_letter_code
_entity_poly.pdbx_strand_id
1 'polypeptide(L)'
;MMDVIYYVAASLDGYIATPDGGVAWLVGGGVLAASFLQRRLVSEYIVSVVPIILGGGIPMISPNGIRESLTLLETRVCTGGIMQVRYRSEGH
;
A
#
# COMPACT_ATOMS: atom_id res chain seq x y z
N MET A 1 -2.97 -19.25 -13.87
CA MET A 1 -2.11 -18.10 -13.51
C MET A 1 -2.49 -17.69 -12.09
N MET A 2 -1.54 -17.46 -11.20
CA MET A 2 -1.84 -17.12 -9.80
C MET A 2 -2.20 -15.64 -9.70
N ASP A 3 -3.40 -15.33 -9.23
CA ASP A 3 -3.79 -13.97 -8.86
C ASP A 3 -3.15 -13.61 -7.53
N VAL A 4 -2.03 -12.89 -7.56
CA VAL A 4 -1.44 -12.32 -6.35
C VAL A 4 -2.03 -10.92 -6.16
N ILE A 5 -2.76 -10.73 -5.06
CA ILE A 5 -3.28 -9.43 -4.67
C ILE A 5 -2.40 -8.87 -3.57
N TYR A 6 -1.87 -7.66 -3.79
CA TYR A 6 -1.06 -6.96 -2.82
C TYR A 6 -1.91 -6.03 -1.96
N TYR A 7 -2.01 -6.34 -0.68
CA TYR A 7 -2.66 -5.49 0.32
C TYR A 7 -1.62 -4.75 1.15
N VAL A 8 -1.75 -3.43 1.26
CA VAL A 8 -0.82 -2.62 2.05
C VAL A 8 -1.49 -1.39 2.66
N ALA A 9 -1.03 -1.04 3.86
CA ALA A 9 -1.28 0.24 4.50
C ALA A 9 -0.07 1.15 4.31
N ALA A 10 -0.27 2.40 3.92
CA ALA A 10 0.80 3.39 3.87
C ALA A 10 0.34 4.72 4.47
N SER A 11 1.28 5.46 5.02
CA SER A 11 1.09 6.88 5.31
C SER A 11 0.85 7.67 4.02
N LEU A 12 0.34 8.89 4.14
CA LEU A 12 0.09 9.79 3.00
C LEU A 12 1.37 10.07 2.19
N ASP A 13 2.52 10.07 2.86
CA ASP A 13 3.85 10.25 2.29
C ASP A 13 4.56 8.93 1.89
N GLY A 14 3.84 7.81 1.92
CA GLY A 14 4.26 6.56 1.25
C GLY A 14 5.12 5.60 2.08
N TYR A 15 5.07 5.67 3.42
CA TYR A 15 5.80 4.77 4.31
C TYR A 15 4.89 3.71 4.93
N ILE A 16 5.40 2.48 5.06
CA ILE A 16 4.69 1.31 5.63
C ILE A 16 5.12 0.97 7.06
N ALA A 17 6.24 1.54 7.50
CA ALA A 17 6.75 1.41 8.87
C ALA A 17 7.72 2.57 9.16
N THR A 18 7.97 2.83 10.44
CA THR A 18 9.04 3.74 10.90
C THR A 18 10.43 3.17 10.55
N PRO A 19 11.52 3.95 10.67
CA PRO A 19 12.87 3.47 10.32
C PRO A 19 13.34 2.21 11.07
N ASP A 20 12.82 2.00 12.28
CA ASP A 20 13.06 0.82 13.12
C ASP A 20 12.09 -0.35 12.84
N GLY A 21 11.21 -0.22 11.84
CA GLY A 21 10.22 -1.25 11.48
C GLY A 21 8.94 -1.20 12.30
N GLY A 22 8.74 -0.15 13.11
CA GLY A 22 7.55 0.04 13.93
C GLY A 22 6.30 0.39 13.12
N VAL A 23 5.17 -0.18 13.57
CA VAL A 23 3.85 -0.01 12.93
C VAL A 23 2.79 0.54 13.89
N ALA A 24 3.20 1.04 15.06
CA ALA A 24 2.28 1.56 16.08
C ALA A 24 1.45 2.76 15.59
N TRP A 25 1.90 3.46 14.55
CA TRP A 25 1.16 4.55 13.91
C TRP A 25 -0.07 4.05 13.12
N LEU A 26 -0.17 2.75 12.83
CA LEU A 26 -1.35 2.13 12.20
C LEU A 26 -2.51 1.88 13.19
N VAL A 27 -2.30 2.14 14.49
CA VAL A 27 -3.30 1.87 15.53
C VAL A 27 -4.42 2.91 15.43
N GLY A 28 -5.48 2.57 14.70
CA GLY A 28 -6.64 3.46 14.52
C GLY A 28 -7.77 2.97 13.62
N GLY A 29 -7.60 1.90 12.85
CA GLY A 29 -8.71 1.45 11.99
C GLY A 29 -8.42 0.22 11.14
N GLY A 30 -8.38 -0.97 11.75
CA GLY A 30 -8.61 -2.24 11.04
C GLY A 30 -7.74 -2.54 9.81
N VAL A 31 -6.58 -1.89 9.63
CA VAL A 31 -5.76 -2.12 8.44
C VAL A 31 -4.87 -3.33 8.67
N LEU A 32 -5.15 -4.40 7.94
CA LEU A 32 -4.36 -5.64 7.94
C LEU A 32 -2.92 -5.35 7.50
N ALA A 33 -2.00 -5.99 8.23
CA ALA A 33 -0.57 -5.79 8.19
C ALA A 33 0.04 -5.86 6.78
N ALA A 34 1.10 -5.06 6.59
CA ALA A 34 1.92 -5.02 5.39
C ALA A 34 2.30 -6.44 4.92
N SER A 35 1.85 -6.82 3.73
CA SER A 35 2.32 -8.03 3.08
C SER A 35 3.60 -7.72 2.30
N PHE A 36 4.55 -8.65 2.24
CA PHE A 36 5.75 -8.49 1.41
C PHE A 36 5.40 -8.75 -0.07
N LEU A 37 5.75 -7.81 -0.95
CA LEU A 37 5.50 -7.93 -2.38
C LEU A 37 6.59 -8.78 -3.07
N GLN A 38 6.20 -9.88 -3.72
CA GLN A 38 7.01 -10.53 -4.75
C GLN A 38 6.71 -9.89 -6.11
N ARG A 39 7.69 -9.12 -6.61
CA ARG A 39 7.60 -8.04 -7.63
C ARG A 39 7.22 -8.42 -9.06
N ARG A 40 6.80 -9.66 -9.35
CA ARG A 40 6.51 -10.09 -10.74
C ARG A 40 5.23 -10.88 -10.92
N LEU A 41 4.38 -10.97 -9.90
CA LEU A 41 3.18 -11.80 -9.94
C LEU A 41 1.91 -11.05 -9.49
N VAL A 42 2.00 -9.77 -9.14
CA VAL A 42 0.88 -9.01 -8.58
C VAL A 42 -0.09 -8.58 -9.67
N SER A 43 -1.31 -9.11 -9.63
CA SER A 43 -2.39 -8.72 -10.56
C SER A 43 -3.17 -7.51 -10.07
N GLU A 44 -3.29 -7.33 -8.74
CA GLU A 44 -4.02 -6.20 -8.16
C GLU A 44 -3.31 -5.62 -6.92
N TYR A 45 -3.43 -4.30 -6.78
CA TYR A 45 -2.90 -3.52 -5.67
C TYR A 45 -4.07 -2.92 -4.90
N ILE A 46 -4.21 -3.27 -3.62
CA ILE A 46 -5.19 -2.66 -2.71
C ILE A 46 -4.40 -1.90 -1.65
N VAL A 47 -4.38 -0.57 -1.81
CA VAL A 47 -3.60 0.35 -0.99
C VAL A 47 -4.54 1.15 -0.10
N SER A 48 -4.36 1.03 1.21
CA SER A 48 -5.01 1.86 2.22
C SER A 48 -4.08 3.01 2.62
N VAL A 49 -4.44 4.22 2.21
CA VAL A 49 -3.76 5.47 2.57
C VAL A 49 -4.33 5.99 3.89
N VAL A 50 -3.49 5.99 4.92
CA VAL A 50 -3.80 6.53 6.25
C VAL A 50 -3.52 8.04 6.24
N PRO A 51 -4.40 8.90 6.79
CA PRO A 51 -4.27 10.35 6.73
C PRO A 51 -3.23 10.88 7.74
N ILE A 52 -2.01 10.37 7.66
CA ILE A 52 -0.86 10.77 8.48
C ILE A 52 0.36 10.95 7.57
N ILE A 53 1.21 11.92 7.89
CA ILE A 53 2.54 12.06 7.32
C ILE A 53 3.52 11.45 8.31
N LEU A 54 4.24 10.39 7.94
CA LEU A 54 5.18 9.70 8.84
C LEU A 54 6.55 10.42 8.89
N GLY A 55 6.92 11.12 7.82
CA GLY A 55 8.15 11.90 7.69
C GLY A 55 9.38 11.07 7.35
N GLY A 56 9.29 9.74 7.38
CA GLY A 56 10.39 8.84 7.09
C GLY A 56 10.13 7.40 7.55
N GLY A 57 10.81 6.44 6.94
CA GLY A 57 10.70 5.04 7.32
C GLY A 57 10.94 4.08 6.17
N ILE A 58 10.32 2.90 6.26
CA ILE A 58 10.37 1.90 5.21
C ILE A 58 9.38 2.31 4.11
N PRO A 59 9.83 2.64 2.89
CA PRO A 59 8.94 3.08 1.82
C PRO A 59 8.12 1.92 1.27
N MET A 60 6.85 2.18 0.93
CA MET A 60 5.95 1.22 0.28
C MET A 60 6.50 0.74 -1.07
N ILE A 61 7.07 1.68 -1.83
CA ILE A 61 7.69 1.43 -3.13
C ILE A 61 9.17 1.71 -2.99
N SER A 62 10.02 0.74 -3.31
CA SER A 62 11.47 0.98 -3.26
C SER A 62 11.88 2.08 -4.24
N PRO A 63 12.89 2.90 -3.90
CA PRO A 63 13.42 3.92 -4.81
C PRO A 63 13.91 3.35 -6.15
N ASN A 64 14.41 2.11 -6.15
CA ASN A 64 14.79 1.36 -7.34
C ASN A 64 13.62 0.51 -7.88
N GLY A 65 12.40 0.93 -7.63
CA GLY A 65 11.18 0.23 -8.03
C GLY A 65 11.03 0.17 -9.55
N ILE A 66 10.23 -0.78 -10.00
CA ILE A 66 9.85 -0.88 -11.41
C ILE A 66 8.74 0.14 -11.67
N ARG A 67 8.79 0.81 -12.82
CA ARG A 67 7.67 1.60 -13.31
C ARG A 67 6.65 0.66 -13.95
N GLU A 68 5.44 0.67 -13.45
CA GLU A 68 4.33 -0.14 -13.93
C GLU A 68 3.11 0.75 -14.16
N SER A 69 2.35 0.47 -15.23
CA SER A 69 1.07 1.14 -15.48
C SER A 69 -0.04 0.41 -14.73
N LEU A 70 -0.93 1.19 -14.11
CA LEU A 70 -2.01 0.68 -13.27
C LEU A 70 -3.34 1.28 -13.73
N THR A 71 -4.36 0.44 -13.83
CA THR A 71 -5.75 0.88 -14.04
C THR A 71 -6.45 0.99 -12.69
N LEU A 72 -7.07 2.13 -12.38
CA LEU A 72 -7.91 2.28 -11.18
C LEU A 72 -9.18 1.45 -11.35
N LEU A 73 -9.43 0.55 -10.40
CA LEU A 73 -10.68 -0.22 -10.33
C LEU A 73 -11.68 0.39 -9.37
N GLU A 74 -11.22 0.87 -8.21
CA GLU A 74 -12.12 1.34 -7.15
C GLU A 74 -11.43 2.31 -6.18
N THR A 75 -12.20 3.27 -5.67
CA THR A 75 -11.81 4.15 -4.57
C THR A 75 -12.90 4.12 -3.49
N ARG A 76 -12.49 3.96 -2.23
CA ARG A 76 -13.38 4.01 -1.06
C ARG A 76 -12.81 4.93 0.01
N VAL A 77 -13.67 5.73 0.63
CA VAL A 77 -13.34 6.44 1.87
C VAL A 77 -13.90 5.64 3.04
N CYS A 78 -13.01 5.22 3.92
CA CYS A 78 -13.32 4.46 5.13
C CYS A 78 -13.40 5.38 6.35
N THR A 79 -13.82 4.82 7.48
CA THR A 79 -13.85 5.50 8.77
C THR A 79 -12.48 6.09 9.12
N GLY A 80 -12.46 7.26 9.76
CA GLY A 80 -11.22 7.92 10.16
C GLY A 80 -10.46 8.59 9.01
N GLY A 81 -11.08 8.76 7.84
CA GLY A 81 -10.48 9.45 6.68
C GLY A 81 -9.47 8.60 5.91
N ILE A 82 -9.41 7.29 6.19
CA ILE A 82 -8.58 6.34 5.42
C ILE A 82 -9.16 6.22 4.02
N MET A 83 -8.31 6.37 3.00
CA MET A 83 -8.69 6.14 1.61
C MET A 83 -8.15 4.78 1.17
N GLN A 84 -9.02 3.89 0.69
CA GLN A 84 -8.60 2.66 0.03
C GLN A 84 -8.75 2.82 -1.48
N VAL A 85 -7.67 2.52 -2.19
CA VAL A 85 -7.64 2.49 -3.66
C VAL A 85 -7.26 1.10 -4.12
N ARG A 86 -8.00 0.60 -5.11
CA ARG A 86 -7.76 -0.69 -5.75
C ARG A 86 -7.37 -0.45 -7.19
N TYR A 87 -6.20 -0.95 -7.57
CA TYR A 87 -5.67 -0.90 -8.91
C TYR A 87 -5.46 -2.30 -9.47
N ARG A 88 -5.55 -2.42 -10.79
CA ARG A 88 -5.09 -3.57 -11.55
C ARG A 88 -3.76 -3.26 -12.19
N SER A 89 -2.84 -4.22 -12.14
CA SER A 89 -1.65 -4.21 -12.98
C SER A 89 -2.04 -4.32 -14.46
N GLU A 90 -1.51 -3.45 -15.30
CA GLU A 90 -1.57 -3.62 -16.76
C GLU A 90 -0.44 -4.53 -17.28
N GLY A 91 0.46 -4.96 -16.39
CA GLY A 91 1.56 -5.86 -16.69
C GLY A 91 1.13 -7.32 -16.70
N HIS A 92 0.69 -7.78 -17.88
CA HIS A 92 1.13 -9.00 -18.58
C HIS A 92 0.78 -8.88 -20.08
#